data_AF-X1Q7A0-F1
#
_entry.id   AF-X1Q7A0-F1
#
_cell.length_a   1.000
_cell.length_b   1.000
_cell.length_c   1.000
_cell.angle_alpha   90.00
_cell.angle_beta   90.00
_cell.angle_gamma   90.00
#
_symmetry.space_group_name_H-M   'P 1'
#
loop_
_entity.id
_entity.type
_entity.pdbx_description
1 polymer ?
#
loop_
_entity_poly.entity_id
_entity_poly.type
_entity_poly.pdbx_seq_one_letter_code
_entity_poly.pdbx_strand_id
1 'polypeptide(L)' 'MKLKVARTKKEGGTYRIYLPKHVGEEYKGDVECLANALTLTIIRPGIPLRQVKRSLEIVLKDIDLRIEREKDEGQKSD' A
#
# COMPACT_ATOMS: atom_id res chain seq x y z
N MET A 1 -2.21 1.50 -9.69
CA MET A 1 -2.81 0.14 -9.68
C MET A 1 -3.94 0.09 -8.65
N LYS A 2 -5.09 -0.54 -8.94
CA LYS A 2 -6.19 -0.71 -7.98
C LYS A 2 -6.21 -2.14 -7.45
N LEU A 3 -6.24 -2.31 -6.14
CA LEU A 3 -6.36 -3.61 -5.46
C LEU A 3 -7.82 -3.85 -5.05
N LYS A 4 -8.25 -5.12 -5.05
CA LYS A 4 -9.58 -5.50 -4.55
C LYS A 4 -9.45 -6.05 -3.12
N VAL A 5 -10.31 -5.58 -2.23
CA VAL A 5 -10.44 -6.07 -0.86
C VAL A 5 -11.81 -6.74 -0.72
N ALA A 6 -11.84 -7.94 -0.15
CA ALA A 6 -13.11 -8.64 0.11
C ALA A 6 -13.16 -9.13 1.55
N ARG A 7 -14.35 -9.00 2.16
CA ARG A 7 -14.64 -9.58 3.48
C ARG A 7 -14.77 -11.08 3.35
N THR A 8 -14.17 -11.84 4.26
CA THR A 8 -14.39 -13.29 4.32
C THR A 8 -15.58 -13.60 5.23
N LYS A 9 -16.34 -14.65 4.90
CA LYS A 9 -17.56 -15.06 5.64
C LYS A 9 -17.28 -15.90 6.89
N LYS A 10 -16.02 -16.17 7.27
CA LYS A 10 -15.70 -16.97 8.46
C LYS A 10 -15.95 -16.17 9.74
N GLU A 11 -16.49 -16.83 10.75
CA GLU A 11 -16.97 -16.32 12.07
C GLU A 11 -15.93 -15.57 12.94
N GLY A 12 -14.78 -15.15 12.39
CA GLY A 12 -13.75 -14.36 13.07
C GLY A 12 -13.42 -13.01 12.42
N GLY A 13 -14.19 -12.56 11.42
CA GLY A 13 -14.07 -11.19 10.89
C GLY A 13 -12.77 -10.86 10.15
N THR A 14 -12.23 -11.78 9.35
CA THR A 14 -10.99 -11.53 8.59
C THR A 14 -11.26 -10.99 7.18
N TYR A 15 -10.36 -10.15 6.67
CA TYR A 15 -10.38 -9.61 5.31
C TYR A 15 -9.30 -10.27 4.44
N ARG A 16 -9.54 -10.37 3.13
CA ARG A 16 -8.54 -10.80 2.13
C ARG A 16 -8.23 -9.66 1.17
N ILE A 17 -6.95 -9.45 0.91
CA ILE A 17 -6.43 -8.53 -0.09
C ILE A 17 -5.89 -9.36 -1.26
N TYR A 18 -6.37 -9.08 -2.47
CA TYR A 18 -5.91 -9.79 -3.67
C TYR A 18 -4.82 -8.98 -4.37
N LEU A 19 -3.61 -9.53 -4.41
CA LEU A 19 -2.47 -8.98 -5.13
C LEU A 19 -2.43 -9.53 -6.57
N PRO A 20 -1.96 -8.75 -7.56
CA PRO A 20 -1.63 -9.29 -8.87
C PRO A 20 -0.60 -10.42 -8.75
N LYS A 21 -0.71 -11.43 -9.61
CA LYS A 21 0.13 -12.64 -9.54
C LYS A 21 1.64 -12.33 -9.47
N HIS A 22 2.12 -11.43 -10.32
CA HIS A 22 3.54 -11.04 -10.37
C HIS A 22 4.02 -10.39 -9.06
N VAL A 23 3.16 -9.65 -8.35
CA VAL A 23 3.49 -9.11 -7.03
C VAL A 23 3.44 -10.23 -5.99
N GLY A 24 2.38 -11.04 -5.99
CA GLY A 24 2.17 -12.07 -4.98
C GLY A 24 3.26 -13.15 -4.92
N GLU A 25 3.96 -13.42 -6.03
CA GLU A 25 5.09 -14.35 -6.05
C GLU A 25 6.25 -13.91 -5.15
N GLU A 26 6.45 -12.59 -5.00
CA GLU A 26 7.50 -12.03 -4.14
C GLU A 26 7.14 -12.04 -2.65
N TYR A 27 5.85 -12.17 -2.32
CA TYR A 27 5.29 -12.09 -0.97
C TYR A 27 4.81 -13.46 -0.45
N LYS A 28 5.33 -14.56 -1.00
CA LYS A 28 5.02 -15.91 -0.51
C LYS A 28 5.64 -16.14 0.87
N GLY A 29 4.83 -16.64 1.81
CA GLY A 29 5.25 -16.94 3.19
C GLY A 29 4.62 -16.00 4.21
N ASP A 30 5.15 -16.01 5.43
CA ASP A 30 4.73 -15.09 6.48
C ASP A 30 5.26 -13.69 6.19
N VAL A 31 4.34 -12.74 6.04
CA VAL A 31 4.64 -11.33 5.76
C VAL A 31 4.43 -10.49 7.01
N GLU A 32 5.26 -9.48 7.19
CA GLU A 32 5.06 -8.47 8.22
C GLU A 32 4.18 -7.33 7.68
N CYS A 33 3.23 -6.87 8.49
CA CYS A 33 2.32 -5.79 8.12
C CYS A 33 2.34 -4.69 9.18
N LEU A 34 2.48 -3.45 8.73
CA LEU A 34 2.34 -2.25 9.56
C LEU A 34 1.04 -1.53 9.17
N ALA A 35 0.16 -1.29 10.14
CA ALA A 35 -1.14 -0.68 9.91
C ALA A 35 -1.33 0.57 10.77
N ASN A 36 -1.99 1.59 10.21
CA ASN A 36 -2.51 2.74 10.95
C ASN A 36 -3.92 3.08 10.45
N ALA A 37 -4.49 4.20 10.93
CA ALA A 37 -5.86 4.61 10.59
C ALA A 37 -6.09 4.85 9.09
N LEU A 38 -5.04 5.09 8.30
CA LEU A 38 -5.12 5.50 6.89
C LEU A 38 -4.50 4.50 5.92
N THR A 39 -3.51 3.73 6.36
CA THR A 39 -2.64 2.95 5.48
C THR A 39 -2.32 1.58 6.06
N LEU A 40 -2.17 0.61 5.16
CA LEU A 40 -1.62 -0.71 5.45
C LEU A 40 -0.40 -0.92 4.58
N THR A 41 0.75 -1.17 5.20
CA THR A 41 2.02 -1.48 4.53
C THR A 41 2.35 -2.95 4.72
N ILE A 42 2.47 -3.69 3.62
CA ILE A 42 2.87 -5.10 3.62
C ILE A 42 4.35 -5.18 3.21
N ILE A 43 5.18 -5.75 4.08
CA ILE A 43 6.61 -5.85 3.89
C ILE A 43 6.95 -7.22 3.31
N ARG A 44 7.77 -7.21 2.25
CA ARG A 44 8.24 -8.44 1.62
C ARG A 44 9.08 -9.25 2.61
N PRO A 45 8.89 -10.58 2.71
CA PRO A 45 9.64 -11.40 3.65
C PRO A 45 11.16 -11.27 3.48
N GLY A 46 11.89 -11.19 4.60
CA GLY A 46 13.35 -11.12 4.61
C GLY A 46 13.97 -9.76 4.23
N ILE A 47 13.15 -8.74 3.93
CA ILE A 47 13.68 -7.41 3.59
C ILE A 47 14.01 -6.59 4.86
N PRO A 48 15.22 -6.00 4.97
CA PRO A 48 15.58 -5.15 6.10
C PRO A 48 14.73 -3.86 6.14
N LEU A 49 14.28 -3.45 7.33
CA LEU A 49 13.49 -2.22 7.52
C LEU A 49 14.18 -0.95 7.02
N ARG A 50 15.52 -0.91 7.00
CA ARG A 50 16.27 0.22 6.42
C ARG A 50 16.03 0.36 4.90
N GLN A 51 15.87 -0.75 4.19
CA GLN A 51 15.54 -0.73 2.76
C GLN A 51 14.07 -0.35 2.56
N VAL A 52 13.17 -0.88 3.40
CA VAL A 52 11.75 -0.49 3.40
C VAL A 52 11.60 1.02 3.58
N LYS A 53 12.30 1.60 4.56
CA LYS A 53 12.31 3.06 4.81
C LYS A 53 12.71 3.86 3.57
N ARG A 54 13.82 3.49 2.91
CA ARG A 54 14.27 4.14 1.67
C ARG A 54 13.22 4.04 0.56
N SER A 55 12.57 2.89 0.42
CA SER A 55 11.49 2.72 -0.56
C SER A 55 10.28 3.61 -0.22
N LEU A 56 9.92 3.74 1.05
CA LEU A 56 8.83 4.61 1.49
C LEU A 56 9.14 6.09 1.26
N GLU A 57 10.39 6.53 1.40
CA GLU A 57 10.80 7.90 1.07
C GLU A 57 10.55 8.24 -0.41
N ILE A 58 10.69 7.28 -1.33
CA ILE A 58 10.35 7.46 -2.75
C ILE A 58 8.83 7.58 -2.93
N VAL A 59 8.06 6.74 -2.24
CA VAL A 59 6.59 6.78 -2.28
C VAL A 59 6.06 8.10 -1.72
N LEU A 60 6.65 8.61 -0.63
CA LEU A 60 6.28 9.90 -0.06
C LEU A 60 6.47 11.05 -1.06
N LYS A 61 7.62 11.08 -1.77
CA LYS A 61 7.85 12.07 -2.82
C LYS A 61 6.80 11.99 -3.95
N ASP A 62 6.39 10.79 -4.35
CA ASP A 62 5.34 10.63 -5.35
C ASP A 62 3.96 11.10 -4.84
N ILE A 63 3.68 10.92 -3.55
CA ILE A 63 2.47 11.46 -2.90
C ILE A 63 2.52 12.99 -2.91
N ASP A 64 3.64 13.60 -2.54
CA ASP A 64 3.80 15.05 -2.52
C ASP A 64 3.53 15.66 -3.92
N LEU A 65 4.10 15.06 -4.97
CA LEU A 65 3.86 15.46 -6.36
C LEU A 65 2.39 15.35 -6.77
N ARG A 66 1.65 14.35 -6.27
CA ARG A 66 0.22 14.21 -6.54
C ARG A 66 -0.61 15.25 -5.80
N ILE A 67 -0.24 15.57 -4.55
CA ILE A 67 -0.87 16.64 -3.76
C ILE A 67 -0.71 17.99 -4.48
N GLU A 68 0.47 18.27 -5.04
CA GLU A 68 0.70 19.49 -5.83
C GLU A 68 -0.23 19.55 -7.05
N ARG A 69 -0.36 18.45 -7.80
CA ARG A 69 -1.27 18.38 -8.95
C ARG A 69 -2.74 18.59 -8.59
N GLU A 70 -3.19 18.02 -7.46
CA GLU A 70 -4.56 18.23 -6.98
C GLU A 70 -4.85 19.71 -6.67
N LYS A 71 -3.86 20.45 -6.15
CA LYS A 71 -3.99 21.89 -5.92
C LYS A 71 -4.08 22.69 -7.23
N ASP A 72 -3.27 22.32 -8.22
CA ASP A 72 -3.25 22.98 -9.53
C ASP A 72 -4.54 22.73 -10.34
N GLU A 73 -5.15 21.56 -10.19
CA GLU A 73 -6.44 21.22 -10.81
C GLU A 73 -7.62 21.90 -10.11
N GLY A 74 -7.55 22.06 -8.78
CA GLY A 74 -8.54 22.80 -7.99
C GLY A 74 -8.58 24.30 -8.31
N GLN A 75 -7.45 24.91 -8.67
CA GLN A 75 -7.37 26.34 -9.03
C GLN A 75 -7.84 26.67 -10.45
N LYS A 76 -8.00 25.68 -11.34
CA LYS A 76 -8.50 25.89 -12.72
C LYS A 76 -10.03 25.84 -12.84
N SER A 77 -10.73 25.60 -11.73
CA SER A 77 -12.18 25.38 -11.70
C SER A 77 -12.97 26.53 -11.04
N ASP A 78 -12.31 27.64 -10.69
CA ASP A 78 -12.93 28.88 -10.16
C ASP A 78 -12.74 30.07 -11.12
#